data_AF-A0A0M4M4Z6-F1
#
_entry.id   AF-A0A0M4M4Z6-F1
#
_cell.length_a   1.000
_cell.length_b   1.000
_cell.length_c   1.000
_cell.angle_alpha   90.00
_cell.angle_beta   90.00
_cell.angle_gamma   90.00
#
_symmetry.space_group_name_H-M   'P 1'
#
loop_
_entity.id
_entity.type
_entity.pdbx_description
1 polymer ?
#
loop_
_entity_poly.entity_id
_entity_poly.type
_entity_poly.pdbx_seq_one_letter_code
_entity_poly.pdbx_strand_id
1 'polypeptide(L)'
;MGNDKELLIPRARLESLTESSLYRRILADHYTQESLKTIQQLSEVVYGDPTILDTQIGMRGRDKTLFKQLAQKINLYPESIAPLAGSRCFFINNPERVNSRTSIPLLCSAIEKHAEIIQAVEEKIMIQHQRDRERLAHSVKAPTGDLKNFLLSSPEQQKEALLKNPELEKSLNHYMKELDARLSVNEYTAIKNKNYGELAQSTCVSIEQAQKIANIVHLTQKARQQAQNFKIGQAEDISKSLGTSKMSEKIATRSIFK
;
A
#
# COMPACT_ATOMS: atom_id res chain seq x y z
N MET A 1 20.76 11.63 -26.65
CA MET A 1 20.17 10.27 -26.55
C MET A 1 21.13 9.44 -25.71
N GLY A 2 20.78 9.17 -24.45
CA GLY A 2 21.62 8.40 -23.53
C GLY A 2 21.53 6.91 -23.85
N ASN A 3 22.61 6.19 -23.60
CA ASN A 3 22.79 4.79 -23.98
C ASN A 3 21.85 3.86 -23.16
N ASP A 4 20.65 3.57 -23.67
CA ASP A 4 19.64 2.73 -23.00
C ASP A 4 20.09 1.27 -22.78
N LYS A 5 21.27 0.86 -23.27
CA LYS A 5 21.80 -0.51 -23.16
C LYS A 5 22.28 -0.91 -21.76
N GLU A 6 22.35 0.03 -20.81
CA GLU A 6 22.87 -0.23 -19.46
C GLU A 6 21.78 -0.26 -18.36
N LEU A 7 20.52 0.06 -18.71
CA LEU A 7 19.41 0.11 -17.77
C LEU A 7 18.70 -1.25 -17.69
N LEU A 8 18.51 -1.75 -16.46
CA LEU A 8 17.70 -2.93 -16.20
C LEU A 8 16.22 -2.58 -16.19
N ILE A 9 15.86 -1.51 -15.47
CA ILE A 9 14.51 -0.98 -15.41
C ILE A 9 14.57 0.51 -15.78
N PRO A 10 13.99 0.93 -16.91
CA PRO A 10 13.98 2.33 -17.27
C PRO A 10 13.02 3.12 -16.38
N ARG A 11 13.24 4.43 -16.34
CA ARG A 11 12.26 5.37 -15.82
C ARG A 11 10.99 5.29 -16.68
N ALA A 12 9.84 5.31 -16.04
CA ALA A 12 8.55 5.44 -16.68
C ALA A 12 7.85 6.69 -16.15
N ARG A 13 6.92 7.23 -16.92
CA ARG A 13 6.09 8.37 -16.49
C ARG A 13 4.67 7.86 -16.35
N LEU A 14 4.12 8.02 -15.14
CA LEU A 14 2.69 7.91 -14.95
C LEU A 14 2.04 9.26 -15.32
N GLU A 15 1.01 9.19 -16.16
CA GLU A 15 0.21 10.35 -16.53
C GLU A 15 -0.43 10.97 -15.29
N SER A 16 -0.69 12.28 -15.34
CA SER A 16 -1.41 12.96 -14.27
C SER A 16 -2.80 12.36 -14.10
N LEU A 17 -3.19 12.14 -12.85
CA LEU A 17 -4.55 11.71 -12.52
C LEU A 17 -5.55 12.77 -13.00
N THR A 18 -6.45 12.37 -13.90
CA THR A 18 -7.52 13.25 -14.38
C THR A 18 -8.64 13.33 -13.36
N GLU A 19 -9.33 14.47 -13.30
CA GLU A 19 -10.51 14.69 -12.42
C GLU A 19 -11.55 13.57 -12.54
N SER A 20 -11.86 13.13 -13.76
CA SER A 20 -12.83 12.06 -14.00
C SER A 20 -12.34 10.68 -13.54
N SER A 21 -11.04 10.41 -13.62
CA SER A 21 -10.45 9.17 -13.09
C SER A 21 -10.41 9.16 -11.56
N LEU A 22 -10.10 10.30 -10.95
CA LEU A 22 -10.10 10.48 -9.50
C LEU A 22 -11.52 10.27 -8.96
N TYR A 23 -12.51 10.94 -9.54
CA TYR A 23 -13.91 10.82 -9.14
C TYR A 23 -14.42 9.38 -9.23
N ARG A 24 -14.15 8.68 -10.34
CA ARG A 24 -14.53 7.26 -10.49
C ARG A 24 -13.91 6.36 -9.42
N ARG A 25 -12.65 6.59 -9.05
CA ARG A 25 -11.96 5.81 -8.01
C ARG A 25 -12.55 6.08 -6.63
N ILE A 26 -12.91 7.32 -6.33
CA ILE A 26 -13.56 7.69 -5.06
C ILE A 26 -14.91 6.97 -4.94
N LEU A 27 -15.75 7.00 -5.98
CA LEU A 27 -17.06 6.33 -5.98
C LEU A 27 -16.96 4.80 -5.92
N ALA A 28 -15.88 4.23 -6.44
CA ALA A 28 -15.61 2.79 -6.39
C ALA A 28 -14.97 2.33 -5.07
N ASP A 29 -14.52 3.26 -4.22
CA ASP A 29 -13.92 2.90 -2.93
C ASP A 29 -14.98 2.32 -1.99
N HIS A 30 -14.60 1.22 -1.33
CA HIS A 30 -15.47 0.47 -0.43
C HIS A 30 -16.09 1.35 0.66
N TYR A 31 -15.31 2.24 1.29
CA TYR A 31 -15.80 3.08 2.38
C TYR A 31 -16.77 4.15 1.89
N THR A 32 -16.55 4.67 0.68
CA THR A 32 -17.50 5.60 0.03
C THR A 32 -18.84 4.90 -0.22
N GLN A 33 -18.82 3.67 -0.73
CA GLN A 33 -20.03 2.88 -0.98
C GLN A 33 -20.76 2.52 0.31
N GLU A 34 -20.03 2.10 1.35
CA GLU A 34 -20.59 1.74 2.64
C GLU A 34 -21.24 2.94 3.35
N SER A 35 -20.58 4.11 3.29
CA SER A 35 -21.15 5.34 3.85
C SER A 35 -22.36 5.84 3.08
N LEU A 36 -22.39 5.70 1.75
CA LEU A 36 -23.60 5.99 0.97
C LEU A 36 -24.75 5.05 1.36
N LYS A 37 -24.48 3.75 1.48
CA LYS A 37 -25.47 2.76 1.94
C LYS A 37 -26.03 3.10 3.34
N THR A 38 -25.17 3.59 4.23
CA THR A 38 -25.59 4.05 5.57
C THR A 38 -26.56 5.23 5.47
N ILE A 39 -26.29 6.19 4.59
CA ILE A 39 -27.19 7.32 4.34
C ILE A 39 -28.52 6.81 3.78
N GLN A 40 -28.52 5.86 2.85
CA GLN A 40 -29.73 5.30 2.27
C GLN A 40 -30.59 4.58 3.33
N GLN A 41 -29.96 3.80 4.21
CA GLN A 41 -30.65 3.14 5.33
C GLN A 41 -31.29 4.15 6.30
N LEU A 42 -30.60 5.24 6.61
CA LEU A 42 -31.13 6.28 7.49
C LEU A 42 -32.18 7.14 6.77
N SER A 43 -32.07 7.31 5.47
CA SER A 43 -33.07 8.02 4.65
C SER A 43 -34.38 7.24 4.61
N GLU A 44 -34.32 5.91 4.50
CA GLU A 44 -35.50 5.04 4.65
C GLU A 44 -36.19 5.25 6.00
N VAL A 45 -35.42 5.30 7.09
CA VAL A 45 -35.98 5.51 8.43
C VAL A 45 -36.61 6.90 8.60
N VAL A 46 -35.99 7.94 8.05
CA VAL A 46 -36.42 9.33 8.22
C VAL A 46 -37.56 9.70 7.26
N TYR A 47 -37.50 9.27 6.01
CA TYR A 47 -38.36 9.70 4.91
C TYR A 47 -39.22 8.58 4.30
N GLY A 48 -38.93 7.32 4.60
CA GLY A 48 -39.60 6.17 3.95
C GLY A 48 -39.17 5.94 2.50
N ASP A 49 -38.04 6.54 2.10
CA ASP A 49 -37.42 6.35 0.79
C ASP A 49 -35.89 6.34 0.95
N PRO A 50 -35.20 5.25 0.60
CA PRO A 50 -33.75 5.15 0.77
C PRO A 50 -33.00 6.02 -0.24
N THR A 51 -33.60 6.37 -1.37
CA THR A 51 -32.96 7.05 -2.50
C THR A 51 -33.21 8.56 -2.52
N ILE A 52 -34.02 9.08 -1.59
CA ILE A 52 -34.47 10.48 -1.58
C ILE A 52 -33.33 11.51 -1.57
N LEU A 53 -32.15 11.12 -1.08
CA LEU A 53 -30.95 11.97 -1.03
C LEU A 53 -29.93 11.67 -2.14
N ASP A 54 -30.08 10.61 -2.94
CA ASP A 54 -29.06 10.16 -3.89
C ASP A 54 -28.68 11.25 -4.89
N THR A 55 -29.67 11.96 -5.43
CA THR A 55 -29.42 13.08 -6.36
C THR A 55 -28.68 14.22 -5.67
N GLN A 56 -29.07 14.56 -4.44
CA GLN A 56 -28.45 15.65 -3.69
C GLN A 56 -27.01 15.32 -3.30
N ILE A 57 -26.72 14.06 -2.99
CA ILE A 57 -25.36 13.57 -2.70
C ILE A 57 -24.52 13.57 -3.98
N GLY A 58 -25.06 13.02 -5.08
CA GLY A 58 -24.36 12.96 -6.37
C GLY A 58 -24.00 14.33 -6.94
N MET A 59 -24.90 15.32 -6.82
CA MET A 59 -24.67 16.69 -7.33
C MET A 59 -23.63 17.49 -6.53
N ARG A 60 -23.42 17.16 -5.26
CA ARG A 60 -22.51 17.92 -4.37
C ARG A 60 -21.03 17.60 -4.61
N GLY A 61 -20.74 16.61 -5.46
CA GLY A 61 -19.38 16.25 -5.85
C GLY A 61 -18.53 15.89 -4.63
N ARG A 62 -17.40 16.57 -4.47
CA ARG A 62 -16.41 16.34 -3.39
C ARG A 62 -16.36 17.48 -2.36
N ASP A 63 -17.30 18.43 -2.43
CA ASP A 63 -17.25 19.61 -1.57
C ASP A 63 -17.87 19.34 -0.19
N LYS A 64 -17.00 19.21 0.83
CA LYS A 64 -17.38 19.01 2.22
C LYS A 64 -18.35 20.08 2.73
N THR A 65 -18.25 21.31 2.24
CA THR A 65 -19.12 22.42 2.65
C THR A 65 -20.54 22.22 2.15
N LEU A 66 -20.71 21.70 0.93
CA LEU A 66 -22.02 21.36 0.40
C LEU A 66 -22.67 20.22 1.19
N PHE A 67 -21.92 19.22 1.65
CA PHE A 67 -22.45 18.16 2.51
C PHE A 67 -22.88 18.70 3.88
N LYS A 68 -22.08 19.58 4.49
CA LYS A 68 -22.44 20.24 5.75
C LYS A 68 -23.72 21.08 5.62
N GLN A 69 -23.86 21.83 4.52
CA GLN A 69 -25.07 22.59 4.24
C GLN A 69 -26.29 21.67 4.09
N LEU A 70 -26.14 20.50 3.48
CA LEU A 70 -27.21 19.51 3.38
C LEU A 70 -27.62 18.99 4.76
N ALA A 71 -26.65 18.58 5.57
CA ALA A 71 -26.90 18.11 6.94
C ALA A 71 -27.59 19.19 7.79
N GLN A 72 -27.14 20.45 7.70
CA GLN A 72 -27.79 21.57 8.38
C GLN A 72 -29.21 21.81 7.89
N LYS A 73 -29.47 21.74 6.58
CA LYS A 73 -30.81 21.89 6.01
C LYS A 73 -31.74 20.78 6.52
N ILE A 74 -31.29 19.53 6.53
CA ILE A 74 -32.06 18.39 7.06
C ILE A 74 -32.32 18.57 8.56
N ASN A 75 -31.32 19.02 9.33
CA ASN A 75 -31.45 19.21 10.76
C ASN A 75 -32.46 20.31 11.14
N LEU A 76 -32.43 21.44 10.41
CA LEU A 76 -33.29 22.59 10.69
C LEU A 76 -34.68 22.44 10.08
N TYR A 77 -34.75 21.89 8.87
CA TYR A 77 -35.96 21.84 8.05
C TYR A 77 -36.08 20.48 7.34
N PRO A 78 -36.24 19.37 8.08
CA PRO A 78 -36.22 18.03 7.50
C PRO A 78 -37.35 17.83 6.47
N GLU A 79 -38.52 18.41 6.71
CA GLU A 79 -39.68 18.35 5.82
C GLU A 79 -39.52 19.20 4.55
N SER A 80 -38.47 20.04 4.46
CA SER A 80 -38.11 20.75 3.21
C SER A 80 -37.44 19.85 2.17
N ILE A 81 -37.06 18.63 2.55
CA ILE A 81 -36.56 17.59 1.65
C ILE A 81 -37.73 16.73 1.17
N ALA A 82 -38.43 16.12 2.11
CA ALA A 82 -39.59 15.27 1.89
C ALA A 82 -40.39 15.11 3.20
N PRO A 83 -41.67 14.71 3.16
CA PRO A 83 -42.41 14.36 4.36
C PRO A 83 -41.69 13.27 5.17
N LEU A 84 -41.67 13.40 6.51
CA LEU A 84 -41.11 12.34 7.35
C LEU A 84 -41.98 11.08 7.32
N ALA A 85 -41.35 9.92 7.51
CA ALA A 85 -42.02 8.64 7.63
C ALA A 85 -43.02 8.61 8.81
N GLY A 86 -44.04 7.76 8.69
CA GLY A 86 -45.16 7.65 9.63
C GLY A 86 -46.16 8.81 9.54
N SER A 87 -47.14 8.79 10.45
CA SER A 87 -48.28 9.72 10.43
C SER A 87 -48.47 10.48 11.75
N ARG A 88 -49.12 11.63 11.65
CA ARG A 88 -49.55 12.46 12.79
C ARG A 88 -51.05 12.68 12.69
N CYS A 89 -51.80 12.31 13.73
CA CYS A 89 -53.24 12.55 13.83
C CYS A 89 -53.52 13.55 14.96
N PHE A 90 -54.14 14.69 14.63
CA PHE A 90 -54.36 15.87 15.48
C PHE A 90 -53.06 16.41 16.12
N PHE A 91 -52.47 15.71 17.09
CA PHE A 91 -51.17 16.05 17.71
C PHE A 91 -50.36 14.81 18.13
N ILE A 92 -50.88 13.60 17.88
CA ILE A 92 -50.26 12.34 18.28
C ILE A 92 -49.49 11.76 17.09
N ASN A 93 -48.20 11.51 17.29
CA ASN A 93 -47.35 10.83 16.31
C ASN A 93 -47.45 9.32 16.52
N ASN A 94 -47.52 8.55 15.43
CA ASN A 94 -47.34 7.11 15.52
C ASN A 94 -45.86 6.78 15.86
N PRO A 95 -45.55 5.54 16.30
CA PRO A 95 -44.18 5.16 16.66
C PRO A 95 -43.16 5.37 15.54
N GLU A 96 -43.56 5.13 14.29
CA GLU A 96 -42.75 5.36 13.10
C GLU A 96 -42.38 6.84 12.92
N ARG A 97 -43.33 7.76 13.14
CA ARG A 97 -43.13 9.21 13.10
C ARG A 97 -42.26 9.72 14.25
N VAL A 98 -42.30 9.06 15.41
CA VAL A 98 -41.37 9.34 16.51
C VAL A 98 -39.97 8.90 16.12
N ASN A 99 -39.82 7.67 15.62
CA ASN A 99 -38.55 7.10 15.20
C ASN A 99 -37.88 7.96 14.11
N SER A 100 -38.62 8.34 13.06
CA SER A 100 -38.11 9.17 11.97
C SER A 100 -37.54 10.50 12.47
N ARG A 101 -38.24 11.17 13.40
CA ARG A 101 -37.75 12.41 14.03
C ARG A 101 -36.49 12.19 14.85
N THR A 102 -36.43 11.14 15.66
CA THR A 102 -35.27 10.85 16.51
C THR A 102 -34.04 10.41 15.71
N SER A 103 -34.23 9.90 14.49
CA SER A 103 -33.14 9.47 13.60
C SER A 103 -32.54 10.59 12.75
N ILE A 104 -33.14 11.79 12.71
CA ILE A 104 -32.60 12.93 11.93
C ILE A 104 -31.14 13.25 12.28
N PRO A 105 -30.73 13.36 13.57
CA PRO A 105 -29.32 13.64 13.90
C PRO A 105 -28.36 12.55 13.40
N LEU A 106 -28.81 11.29 13.38
CA LEU A 106 -28.01 10.18 12.85
C LEU A 106 -27.82 10.32 11.33
N LEU A 107 -28.89 10.66 10.60
CA LEU A 107 -28.83 10.93 9.16
C LEU A 107 -27.87 12.09 8.85
N CYS A 108 -27.98 13.20 9.58
CA CYS A 108 -27.08 14.34 9.44
C CYS A 108 -25.62 13.95 9.68
N SER A 109 -25.35 13.20 10.76
CA SER A 109 -24.00 12.71 11.08
C SER A 109 -23.45 11.78 9.99
N ALA A 110 -24.29 10.90 9.42
CA ALA A 110 -23.88 10.02 8.33
C ALA A 110 -23.50 10.80 7.06
N ILE A 111 -24.22 11.88 6.74
CA ILE A 111 -23.91 12.77 5.60
C ILE A 111 -22.58 13.49 5.82
N GLU A 112 -22.34 14.04 7.01
CA GLU A 112 -21.07 14.70 7.33
C GLU A 112 -19.90 13.71 7.28
N LYS A 113 -20.08 12.51 7.84
CA LYS A 113 -19.08 11.43 7.80
C LYS A 113 -18.79 10.96 6.38
N HIS A 114 -19.79 10.89 5.51
CA HIS A 114 -19.58 10.55 4.10
C HIS A 114 -18.67 11.56 3.39
N ALA A 115 -18.84 12.86 3.68
CA ALA A 115 -17.97 13.89 3.15
C ALA A 115 -16.51 13.72 3.62
N GLU A 116 -16.31 13.36 4.88
CA GLU A 116 -14.97 13.07 5.44
C GLU A 116 -14.33 11.84 4.81
N ILE A 117 -15.12 10.80 4.55
CA ILE A 117 -14.65 9.61 3.86
C ILE A 117 -14.22 9.94 2.43
N ILE A 118 -15.04 10.71 1.68
CA ILE A 118 -14.67 11.15 0.32
C ILE A 118 -13.32 11.89 0.34
N GLN A 119 -13.13 12.81 1.28
CA GLN A 119 -11.89 13.56 1.42
C GLN A 119 -10.69 12.64 1.74
N ALA A 120 -10.85 11.73 2.71
CA ALA A 120 -9.78 10.81 3.09
C ALA A 120 -9.41 9.84 1.96
N VAL A 121 -10.40 9.36 1.22
CA VAL A 121 -10.21 8.50 0.04
C VAL A 121 -9.50 9.26 -1.08
N GLU A 122 -9.89 10.50 -1.34
CA GLU A 122 -9.21 11.38 -2.29
C GLU A 122 -7.74 11.57 -1.93
N GLU A 123 -7.45 11.97 -0.69
CA GLU A 123 -6.09 12.15 -0.19
C GLU A 123 -5.26 10.87 -0.34
N LYS A 124 -5.83 9.72 0.02
CA LYS A 124 -5.21 8.40 -0.14
C LYS A 124 -4.87 8.11 -1.61
N ILE A 125 -5.80 8.35 -2.54
CA ILE A 125 -5.58 8.13 -3.98
C ILE A 125 -4.47 9.05 -4.49
N MET A 126 -4.48 10.33 -4.09
CA MET A 126 -3.49 11.32 -4.51
C MET A 126 -2.09 10.98 -3.98
N ILE A 127 -1.96 10.61 -2.69
CA ILE A 127 -0.70 10.18 -2.10
C ILE A 127 -0.18 8.93 -2.80
N GLN A 128 -1.05 7.94 -3.05
CA GLN A 128 -0.65 6.71 -3.72
C GLN A 128 -0.18 7.00 -5.16
N HIS A 129 -0.92 7.82 -5.90
CA HIS A 129 -0.55 8.22 -7.25
C HIS A 129 0.79 8.97 -7.28
N GLN A 130 1.03 9.86 -6.32
CA GLN A 130 2.30 10.57 -6.21
C GLN A 130 3.47 9.63 -5.88
N ARG A 131 3.28 8.70 -4.94
CA ARG A 131 4.28 7.66 -4.63
C ARG A 131 4.59 6.80 -5.85
N ASP A 132 3.58 6.41 -6.61
CA ASP A 132 3.78 5.63 -7.84
C ASP A 132 4.51 6.45 -8.91
N ARG A 133 4.24 7.76 -9.03
CA ARG A 133 5.01 8.65 -9.92
C ARG A 133 6.48 8.74 -9.51
N GLU A 134 6.76 8.93 -8.22
CA GLU A 134 8.11 8.99 -7.69
C GLU A 134 8.85 7.67 -7.92
N ARG A 135 8.21 6.54 -7.58
CA ARG A 135 8.75 5.19 -7.83
C ARG A 135 9.11 4.97 -9.29
N LEU A 136 8.19 5.28 -10.21
CA LEU A 136 8.39 5.09 -11.65
C LEU A 136 9.43 6.04 -12.25
N ALA A 137 9.65 7.21 -11.64
CA ALA A 137 10.71 8.14 -12.05
C ALA A 137 12.13 7.60 -11.81
N HIS A 138 12.28 6.64 -10.90
CA HIS A 138 13.56 5.97 -10.66
C HIS A 138 13.88 5.00 -11.81
N SER A 139 15.16 4.95 -12.19
CA SER A 139 15.69 3.93 -13.09
C SER A 139 16.65 3.05 -12.31
N VAL A 140 16.66 1.75 -12.60
CA VAL A 140 17.61 0.80 -12.02
C VAL A 140 18.58 0.36 -13.10
N LYS A 141 19.87 0.51 -12.85
CA LYS A 141 20.93 0.04 -13.75
C LYS A 141 21.06 -1.48 -13.66
N ALA A 142 21.56 -2.11 -14.72
CA ALA A 142 22.00 -3.50 -14.62
C ALA A 142 23.18 -3.60 -13.64
N PRO A 143 23.32 -4.70 -12.89
CA PRO A 143 24.49 -4.89 -12.04
C PRO A 143 25.72 -5.01 -12.96
N THR A 144 26.82 -4.35 -12.59
CA THR A 144 28.08 -4.34 -13.33
C THR A 144 29.26 -4.73 -12.43
N GLY A 145 30.42 -4.99 -13.05
CA GLY A 145 31.68 -5.28 -12.35
C GLY A 145 31.57 -6.42 -11.33
N ASP A 146 32.12 -6.20 -10.15
CA ASP A 146 32.20 -7.17 -9.06
C ASP A 146 30.82 -7.63 -8.59
N LEU A 147 29.84 -6.72 -8.56
CA LEU A 147 28.47 -7.07 -8.17
C LEU A 147 27.83 -8.03 -9.18
N LYS A 148 28.01 -7.79 -10.48
CA LYS A 148 27.51 -8.69 -11.52
C LYS A 148 28.12 -10.09 -11.40
N ASN A 149 29.44 -10.14 -11.26
CA ASN A 149 30.16 -11.41 -11.15
C ASN A 149 29.68 -12.17 -9.91
N PHE A 150 29.58 -11.50 -8.78
CA PHE A 150 29.07 -12.07 -7.53
C PHE A 150 27.64 -12.63 -7.66
N LEU A 151 26.72 -11.89 -8.28
CA LEU A 151 25.33 -12.37 -8.48
C LEU A 151 25.25 -13.63 -9.35
N LEU A 152 26.19 -13.81 -10.30
CA LEU A 152 26.25 -14.95 -11.20
C LEU A 152 27.09 -16.12 -10.66
N SER A 153 27.87 -15.89 -9.59
CA SER A 153 28.74 -16.89 -8.96
C SER A 153 27.95 -17.97 -8.20
N SER A 154 28.60 -19.12 -7.94
CA SER A 154 28.05 -20.17 -7.08
C SER A 154 27.95 -19.73 -5.61
N PRO A 155 27.14 -20.40 -4.78
CA PRO A 155 27.02 -20.08 -3.34
C PRO A 155 28.36 -20.04 -2.59
N GLU A 156 29.26 -20.99 -2.90
CA GLU A 156 30.58 -21.11 -2.28
C GLU A 156 31.47 -19.93 -2.67
N GLN A 157 31.45 -19.57 -3.95
CA GLN A 157 32.16 -18.41 -4.48
C GLN A 157 31.61 -17.09 -3.93
N GLN A 158 30.30 -16.99 -3.73
CA GLN A 158 29.68 -15.83 -3.09
C GLN A 158 30.16 -15.67 -1.65
N LYS A 159 30.20 -16.76 -0.87
CA LYS A 159 30.75 -16.74 0.50
C LYS A 159 32.21 -16.32 0.53
N GLU A 160 33.04 -16.85 -0.36
CA GLU A 160 34.45 -16.48 -0.45
C GLU A 160 34.64 -15.01 -0.85
N ALA A 161 33.84 -14.52 -1.80
CA ALA A 161 33.87 -13.12 -2.22
C ALA A 161 33.49 -12.16 -1.08
N LEU A 162 32.49 -12.52 -0.26
CA LEU A 162 32.10 -11.73 0.91
C LEU A 162 33.18 -11.71 2.01
N LEU A 163 33.92 -12.80 2.17
CA LEU A 163 35.06 -12.86 3.09
C LEU A 163 36.22 -11.97 2.61
N LYS A 164 36.47 -11.94 1.31
CA LYS A 164 37.57 -11.16 0.71
C LYS A 164 37.23 -9.68 0.55
N ASN A 165 35.97 -9.33 0.33
CA ASN A 165 35.53 -7.96 0.07
C ASN A 165 34.23 -7.63 0.81
N PRO A 166 34.29 -7.03 2.01
CA PRO A 166 33.10 -6.62 2.75
C PRO A 166 32.32 -5.47 2.09
N GLU A 167 32.92 -4.68 1.19
CA GLU A 167 32.22 -3.62 0.44
C GLU A 167 31.22 -4.20 -0.58
N LEU A 168 31.38 -5.47 -0.95
CA LEU A 168 30.47 -6.17 -1.84
C LEU A 168 29.08 -6.37 -1.20
N GLU A 169 29.05 -6.58 0.11
CA GLU A 169 27.78 -6.69 0.84
C GLU A 169 27.05 -5.34 0.90
N LYS A 170 27.79 -4.24 1.10
CA LYS A 170 27.23 -2.89 1.04
C LYS A 170 26.67 -2.60 -0.35
N SER A 171 27.40 -2.98 -1.40
CA SER A 171 26.97 -2.83 -2.80
C SER A 171 25.70 -3.64 -3.09
N LEU A 172 25.62 -4.89 -2.61
CA LEU A 172 24.43 -5.73 -2.73
C LEU A 172 23.21 -5.11 -2.02
N ASN A 173 23.39 -4.64 -0.78
CA ASN A 173 22.31 -4.01 -0.02
C ASN A 173 21.87 -2.69 -0.65
N HIS A 174 22.80 -1.91 -1.21
CA HIS A 174 22.48 -0.71 -1.95
C HIS A 174 21.66 -1.03 -3.21
N TYR A 175 22.09 -2.02 -3.99
CA TYR A 175 21.37 -2.45 -5.19
C TYR A 175 19.96 -2.95 -4.88
N MET A 176 19.80 -3.70 -3.79
CA MET A 176 18.48 -4.13 -3.32
C MET A 176 17.58 -2.94 -2.96
N LYS A 177 18.13 -1.88 -2.35
CA LYS A 177 17.37 -0.65 -2.08
C LYS A 177 16.94 0.05 -3.36
N GLU A 178 17.77 0.06 -4.41
CA GLU A 178 17.36 0.61 -5.71
C GLU A 178 16.21 -0.19 -6.34
N LEU A 179 16.26 -1.53 -6.24
CA LEU A 179 15.17 -2.39 -6.67
C LEU A 179 13.89 -2.13 -5.86
N ASP A 180 13.98 -2.07 -4.54
CA ASP A 180 12.83 -1.79 -3.64
C ASP A 180 12.25 -0.39 -3.86
N ALA A 181 13.09 0.59 -4.22
CA ALA A 181 12.64 1.94 -4.56
C ALA A 181 11.91 2.00 -5.91
N ARG A 182 12.12 1.02 -6.79
CA ARG A 182 11.54 0.99 -8.14
C ARG A 182 10.42 -0.03 -8.31
N LEU A 183 10.48 -1.16 -7.61
CA LEU A 183 9.51 -2.25 -7.73
C LEU A 183 8.47 -2.16 -6.61
N SER A 184 7.21 -2.22 -7.02
CA SER A 184 6.05 -2.32 -6.14
C SER A 184 5.86 -3.74 -5.62
N VAL A 185 5.03 -3.88 -4.60
CA VAL A 185 4.63 -5.19 -4.06
C VAL A 185 4.01 -6.08 -5.15
N ASN A 186 3.14 -5.52 -5.99
CA ASN A 186 2.49 -6.27 -7.07
C ASN A 186 3.51 -6.75 -8.11
N GLU A 187 4.54 -5.97 -8.42
CA GLU A 187 5.62 -6.39 -9.32
C GLU A 187 6.44 -7.52 -8.73
N TYR A 188 6.74 -7.48 -7.42
CA TYR A 188 7.36 -8.61 -6.73
C TYR A 188 6.46 -9.86 -6.73
N THR A 189 5.15 -9.69 -6.59
CA THR A 189 4.17 -10.78 -6.71
C THR A 189 4.15 -11.36 -8.13
N ALA A 190 4.19 -10.51 -9.16
CA ALA A 190 4.26 -10.93 -10.55
C ALA A 190 5.55 -11.71 -10.84
N ILE A 191 6.70 -11.27 -10.30
CA ILE A 191 7.98 -12.00 -10.38
C ILE A 191 7.85 -13.38 -9.72
N LYS A 192 7.31 -13.46 -8.51
CA LYS A 192 7.12 -14.72 -7.77
C LYS A 192 6.22 -15.71 -8.53
N ASN A 193 5.15 -15.19 -9.13
CA ASN A 193 4.18 -15.98 -9.88
C ASN A 193 4.59 -16.24 -11.34
N LYS A 194 5.77 -15.76 -11.77
CA LYS A 194 6.23 -15.80 -13.17
C LYS A 194 5.25 -15.14 -14.15
N ASN A 195 4.45 -14.18 -13.68
CA ASN A 195 3.53 -13.40 -14.52
C ASN A 195 4.30 -12.26 -15.21
N TYR A 196 5.09 -12.61 -16.21
CA TYR A 196 5.92 -11.63 -16.92
C TYR A 196 5.10 -10.63 -17.76
N GLY A 197 3.86 -10.97 -18.13
CA GLY A 197 2.95 -10.05 -18.83
C GLY A 197 2.55 -8.88 -17.95
N GLU A 198 2.12 -9.17 -16.71
CA GLU A 198 1.79 -8.13 -15.72
C GLU A 198 3.01 -7.28 -15.35
N LEU A 199 4.16 -7.92 -15.13
CA LEU A 199 5.41 -7.22 -14.84
C LEU A 199 5.84 -6.30 -15.99
N ALA A 200 5.76 -6.78 -17.24
CA ALA A 200 6.09 -5.99 -18.42
C ALA A 200 5.18 -4.76 -18.54
N GLN A 201 3.87 -4.95 -18.32
CA GLN A 201 2.88 -3.88 -18.39
C GLN A 201 3.13 -2.81 -17.30
N SER A 202 3.34 -3.22 -16.05
CA SER A 202 3.49 -2.27 -14.93
C SER A 202 4.83 -1.52 -14.94
N THR A 203 5.88 -2.13 -15.49
CA THR A 203 7.22 -1.52 -15.60
C THR A 203 7.45 -0.82 -16.94
N CYS A 204 6.50 -0.91 -17.88
CA CYS A 204 6.55 -0.36 -19.23
C CYS A 204 7.74 -0.88 -20.06
N VAL A 205 7.98 -2.19 -20.03
CA VAL A 205 9.07 -2.86 -20.77
C VAL A 205 8.53 -4.05 -21.58
N SER A 206 9.36 -4.65 -22.42
CA SER A 206 9.01 -5.88 -23.14
C SER A 206 8.95 -7.09 -22.20
N ILE A 207 8.23 -8.15 -22.58
CA ILE A 207 8.19 -9.41 -21.82
C ILE A 207 9.59 -10.00 -21.63
N GLU A 208 10.44 -9.94 -22.66
CA GLU A 208 11.84 -10.39 -22.57
C GLU A 208 12.64 -9.59 -21.53
N GLN A 209 12.45 -8.27 -21.48
CA GLN A 209 13.09 -7.43 -20.47
C GLN A 209 12.54 -7.72 -19.06
N ALA A 210 11.22 -7.96 -18.94
CA ALA A 210 10.59 -8.36 -17.68
C ALA A 210 11.17 -9.69 -17.14
N GLN A 211 11.47 -10.64 -18.01
CA GLN A 211 12.17 -11.87 -17.62
C GLN A 211 13.60 -11.59 -17.12
N LYS A 212 14.34 -10.70 -17.78
CA LYS A 212 15.68 -10.28 -17.31
C LYS A 212 15.62 -9.61 -15.94
N ILE A 213 14.64 -8.74 -15.72
CA ILE A 213 14.36 -8.10 -14.43
C ILE A 213 14.11 -9.16 -13.36
N ALA A 214 13.17 -10.09 -13.63
CA ALA A 214 12.83 -11.17 -12.70
C ALA A 214 14.04 -12.04 -12.34
N ASN A 215 14.89 -12.37 -13.32
CA ASN A 215 16.10 -13.16 -13.10
C ASN A 215 17.09 -12.42 -12.20
N ILE A 216 17.37 -11.13 -12.47
CA ILE A 216 18.30 -10.35 -11.64
C ILE A 216 17.75 -10.16 -10.23
N VAL A 217 16.46 -9.84 -10.06
CA VAL A 217 15.82 -9.74 -8.76
C VAL A 217 15.97 -11.05 -7.97
N HIS A 218 15.74 -12.20 -8.63
CA HIS A 218 15.89 -13.50 -7.98
C HIS A 218 17.34 -13.77 -7.54
N LEU A 219 18.32 -13.51 -8.41
CA LEU A 219 19.74 -13.66 -8.07
C LEU A 219 20.14 -12.75 -6.90
N THR A 220 19.70 -11.49 -6.91
CA THR A 220 19.96 -10.53 -5.84
C THR A 220 19.34 -10.98 -4.50
N GLN A 221 18.10 -11.46 -4.51
CA GLN A 221 17.43 -11.97 -3.31
C GLN A 221 18.15 -13.21 -2.75
N LYS A 222 18.53 -14.15 -3.61
CA LYS A 222 19.25 -15.36 -3.21
C LYS A 222 20.62 -15.03 -2.61
N ALA A 223 21.39 -14.15 -3.25
CA ALA A 223 22.68 -13.73 -2.76
C ALA A 223 22.57 -13.01 -1.40
N ARG A 224 21.53 -12.19 -1.20
CA ARG A 224 21.26 -11.52 0.09
C ARG A 224 20.91 -12.52 1.19
N GLN A 225 20.08 -13.52 0.90
CA GLN A 225 19.74 -14.58 1.84
C GLN A 225 20.99 -15.39 2.25
N GLN A 226 21.86 -15.70 1.29
CA GLN A 226 23.10 -16.43 1.57
C GLN A 226 24.07 -15.61 2.43
N ALA A 227 24.22 -14.31 2.15
CA ALA A 227 25.02 -13.41 2.97
C ALA A 227 24.50 -13.33 4.43
N GLN A 228 23.18 -13.29 4.61
CA GLN A 228 22.56 -13.27 5.95
C GLN A 228 22.76 -14.59 6.70
N ASN A 229 22.50 -15.73 6.05
CA ASN A 229 22.69 -17.04 6.64
C ASN A 229 24.15 -17.29 7.05
N PHE A 230 25.10 -16.79 6.25
CA PHE A 230 26.51 -16.88 6.57
C PHE A 230 26.89 -16.10 7.84
N LYS A 231 26.33 -14.91 8.03
CA LYS A 231 26.56 -14.12 9.25
C LYS A 231 26.01 -14.80 10.49
N ILE A 232 24.83 -15.40 10.38
CA ILE A 232 24.20 -16.17 11.48
C ILE A 232 25.08 -17.36 11.86
N GLY A 233 25.54 -18.14 10.86
CA GLY A 233 26.45 -19.27 11.11
C GLY A 233 27.76 -18.86 11.78
N GLN A 234 28.38 -17.75 11.35
CA GLN A 234 29.57 -17.22 12.03
C GLN A 234 29.31 -16.83 13.48
N ALA A 235 28.19 -16.16 13.76
CA ALA A 235 27.85 -15.75 15.12
C ALA A 235 27.63 -16.96 16.04
N GLU A 236 27.01 -18.03 15.52
CA GLU A 236 26.82 -19.29 16.23
C GLU A 236 28.15 -20.00 16.51
N ASP A 237 29.05 -20.08 15.53
CA ASP A 237 30.38 -20.70 15.68
C ASP A 237 31.27 -19.93 16.68
N ILE A 238 31.22 -18.60 16.65
CA ILE A 238 31.89 -17.73 17.63
C ILE A 238 31.32 -17.96 19.03
N SER A 239 29.99 -18.06 19.16
CA SER A 239 29.35 -18.31 20.47
C SER A 239 29.73 -19.68 21.06
N LYS A 240 29.83 -20.72 20.22
CA LYS A 240 30.25 -22.07 20.62
C LYS A 240 31.72 -22.09 21.03
N SER A 241 32.61 -21.47 20.25
CA SER A 241 34.05 -21.42 20.55
C SER A 241 34.36 -20.65 21.85
N LEU A 242 33.64 -19.55 22.12
CA LEU A 242 33.72 -18.81 23.39
C LEU A 242 33.17 -19.63 24.57
N GLY A 243 32.10 -20.40 24.36
CA GLY A 243 31.54 -21.31 25.35
C GLY A 243 32.50 -22.45 25.71
N THR A 244 33.14 -23.07 24.72
CA THR A 244 34.17 -24.10 24.94
C THR A 244 35.42 -23.52 25.60
N SER A 245 35.86 -22.31 25.19
CA SER A 245 37.03 -21.64 25.78
C SER A 245 36.85 -21.37 27.28
N LYS A 246 35.68 -20.85 27.69
CA LYS A 246 35.35 -20.63 29.12
C LYS A 246 35.27 -21.94 29.92
N MET A 247 34.90 -23.04 29.27
CA MET A 247 34.84 -24.36 29.90
C MET A 247 36.24 -24.96 30.09
N SER A 248 37.14 -24.82 29.11
CA SER A 248 38.55 -25.22 29.22
C SER A 248 39.34 -24.38 30.24
N GLU A 249 39.06 -23.08 30.35
CA GLU A 249 39.71 -22.18 31.33
C GLU A 249 39.29 -22.49 32.78
N LYS A 250 38.04 -22.90 33.00
CA LYS A 250 37.54 -23.42 34.29
C LYS A 250 38.14 -24.79 34.67
N ILE A 251 38.48 -25.62 33.69
CA ILE A 251 39.10 -26.93 33.94
C ILE A 251 40.59 -26.75 34.27
N ALA A 252 41.29 -25.86 33.56
CA ALA A 252 42.70 -25.56 33.83
C ALA A 252 42.93 -24.96 35.23
N THR A 253 42.06 -24.05 35.69
CA THR A 253 42.15 -23.46 37.04
C THR A 253 41.82 -24.45 38.17
N ARG A 254 41.01 -25.49 37.91
CA ARG A 254 40.73 -26.55 38.89
C ARG A 254 41.83 -27.61 39.00
N SER A 255 42.68 -27.76 37.99
CA SER A 255 43.75 -28.76 37.97
C SER A 255 45.06 -28.30 38.61
N ILE A 256 45.17 -27.02 38.98
CA ILE A 256 46.33 -26.42 39.66
C ILE A 256 46.19 -26.49 41.20
N PHE A 257 45.01 -26.87 41.72
CA PHE A 257 44.70 -26.97 43.15
C PHE A 257 44.51 -28.42 43.66
N LYS A 258 45.19 -29.40 43.04
CA LYS A 258 45.29 -30.76 43.56
C LYS A 258 46.73 -31.19 43.71
#